data_AF-A0A838WQF9-F1
#
_entry.id   AF-A0A838WQF9-F1
#
_cell.length_a   1.000
_cell.length_b   1.000
_cell.length_c   1.000
_cell.angle_alpha   90.00
_cell.angle_beta   90.00
_cell.angle_gamma   90.00
#
_symmetry.space_group_name_H-M   'P 1'
#
loop_
_entity.id
_entity.type
_entity.pdbx_description
1 polymer ?
#
loop_
_entity_poly.entity_id
_entity_poly.type
_entity_poly.pdbx_seq_one_letter_code
_entity_poly.pdbx_strand_id
1 'polypeptide(L)' 'SWLDEKNDLLLSELCDRLRETTGTSVSITTMHRALEKLGLRHKKKV' A
#
# COMPACT_ATOMS: atom_id res chain seq x y z
N SER A 1 1.88 12.45 5.15
CA SER A 1 1.01 11.52 4.40
C SER A 1 1.17 10.14 5.02
N TRP A 2 0.10 9.37 5.21
CA TRP A 2 0.17 8.05 5.89
C TRP A 2 1.07 7.02 5.19
N LEU A 3 1.42 7.30 3.93
CA LEU A 3 2.38 6.55 3.12
C LEU A 3 3.84 6.77 3.54
N ASP A 4 4.16 7.93 4.11
CA ASP A 4 5.52 8.33 4.50
C ASP A 4 5.84 7.89 5.94
N GLU A 5 4.84 7.96 6.83
CA GLU A 5 4.98 7.70 8.26
C GLU A 5 5.02 6.19 8.61
N LYS A 6 4.67 5.30 7.67
CA LYS A 6 4.59 3.84 7.90
C LYS A 6 5.07 3.02 6.70
N ASN A 7 6.34 3.15 6.34
CA ASN A 7 6.99 2.33 5.31
C ASN A 7 7.00 0.80 5.65
N ASP A 8 6.72 0.42 6.89
CA ASP A 8 6.64 -0.98 7.34
C ASP A 8 5.27 -1.66 7.12
N LEU A 9 4.29 -1.00 6.48
CA LEU A 9 2.99 -1.63 6.22
C LEU A 9 3.09 -2.72 5.14
N LEU A 10 2.42 -3.84 5.38
CA LEU A 10 2.23 -4.89 4.38
C LEU A 10 1.26 -4.41 3.30
N LEU A 11 1.38 -4.98 2.10
CA LEU A 11 0.49 -4.63 0.97
C LEU A 11 -0.99 -4.84 1.29
N SER A 12 -1.33 -5.85 2.10
CA SER A 12 -2.70 -6.09 2.55
C SER A 12 -3.22 -4.93 3.40
N GLU A 13 -2.43 -4.50 4.38
CA GLU A 13 -2.77 -3.38 5.25
C GLU A 13 -2.94 -2.09 4.44
N LEU A 14 -2.11 -1.88 3.42
CA LEU A 14 -2.24 -0.74 2.51
C LEU A 14 -3.57 -0.79 1.73
N CYS A 15 -3.98 -1.98 1.27
CA CYS A 15 -5.27 -2.16 0.59
C CYS A 15 -6.45 -1.87 1.53
N ASP A 16 -6.42 -2.40 2.75
CA ASP A 16 -7.47 -2.17 3.75
C ASP A 16 -7.56 -0.68 4.11
N ARG A 17 -6.43 -0.03 4.34
CA ARG A 17 -6.39 1.40 4.66
C ARG A 17 -6.88 2.28 3.51
N LEU A 18 -6.53 1.93 2.26
CA LEU A 18 -7.03 2.62 1.08
C LEU A 18 -8.55 2.52 1.03
N ARG A 19 -9.10 1.31 1.27
CA ARG A 19 -10.53 1.09 1.37
C ARG A 19 -11.18 1.89 2.50
N GLU A 20 -10.58 1.94 3.69
CA GLU A 20 -11.11 2.73 4.81
C GLU A 20 -11.11 4.23 4.52
N THR A 21 -10.08 4.73 3.84
CA THR A 21 -9.90 6.17 3.60
C THR A 21 -10.69 6.67 2.38
N THR A 22 -10.75 5.88 1.31
CA THR A 22 -11.33 6.29 0.02
C THR A 22 -12.52 5.42 -0.43
N GLY A 23 -12.88 4.38 0.32
CA GLY A 23 -13.90 3.41 -0.07
C GLY A 23 -13.46 2.47 -1.21
N THR A 24 -12.25 2.64 -1.75
CA THR A 24 -11.79 1.92 -2.93
C THR A 24 -11.01 0.67 -2.54
N SER A 25 -11.50 -0.48 -3.01
CA SER A 25 -10.77 -1.75 -2.88
C SER A 25 -9.88 -1.96 -4.10
N VAL A 26 -8.63 -2.35 -3.87
CA VAL A 26 -7.68 -2.72 -4.93
C VAL A 26 -7.03 -4.05 -4.59
N SER A 27 -6.70 -4.83 -5.61
CA SER A 27 -5.92 -6.06 -5.43
C SER A 27 -4.50 -5.75 -4.94
N ILE A 28 -3.90 -6.69 -4.20
CA ILE A 28 -2.51 -6.59 -3.72
C ILE A 28 -1.53 -6.31 -4.86
N THR A 29 -1.73 -6.91 -6.03
CA THR A 29 -0.90 -6.68 -7.23
C THR A 29 -1.02 -5.25 -7.76
N THR A 30 -2.21 -4.66 -7.73
CA THR A 30 -2.45 -3.26 -8.10
C THR A 30 -1.76 -2.32 -7.12
N MET A 31 -1.87 -2.60 -5.82
CA MET A 31 -1.19 -1.83 -4.77
C MET A 31 0.33 -1.91 -4.93
N HIS A 32 0.90 -3.11 -5.16
CA HIS A 32 2.32 -3.28 -5.44
C HIS A 32 2.79 -2.41 -6.62
N ARG A 33 2.09 -2.49 -7.75
CA ARG A 33 2.42 -1.67 -8.94
C ARG A 33 2.29 -0.17 -8.68
N ALA A 34 1.29 0.24 -7.90
CA ALA A 34 1.09 1.65 -7.55
C ALA A 34 2.27 2.17 -6.73
N LEU A 35 2.72 1.39 -5.76
CA LEU A 35 3.86 1.75 -4.92
C LEU A 35 5.19 1.75 -5.71
N GLU A 36 5.40 0.77 -6.60
CA GLU A 36 6.54 0.77 -7.53
C GLU A 36 6.55 2.03 -8.41
N LYS A 37 5.39 2.42 -8.97
CA LYS A 37 5.26 3.65 -9.76
C LYS A 37 5.51 4.91 -8.94
N LEU A 38 5.12 4.91 -7.67
CA LEU A 38 5.33 6.02 -6.74
C LEU A 38 6.75 6.04 -6.15
N GLY A 39 7.60 5.06 -6.48
CA GLY A 39 8.95 4.94 -5.92
C GLY A 39 8.98 4.60 -4.43
N LEU A 40 7.85 4.15 -3.88
CA LEU A 40 7.71 3.79 -2.47
C LEU A 40 8.19 2.36 -2.28
N ARG A 41 9.40 2.20 -1.73
CA ARG A 41 9.93 0.89 -1.34
C ARG A 41 9.15 0.40 -0.12
N HIS A 42 8.63 -0.81 -0.14
CA HIS A 42 7.95 -1.46 0.99
C HIS A 42 8.66 -2.76 1.37
N LYS A 43 8.64 -3.10 2.67
CA LYS A 43 9.17 -4.38 3.16
C LYS A 43 8.34 -5.55 2.61
N LYS A 44 8.93 -6.32 1.72
CA LYS A 44 8.42 -7.63 1.34
C LYS A 44 8.67 -8.58 2.53
N LYS A 45 7.62 -8.96 3.26
CA LYS A 45 7.71 -10.14 4.13
C LYS A 45 7.80 -11.35 3.21
N VAL A 46 9.00 -11.93 3.14
CA VAL A 46 9.22 -13.27 2.60
C VAL A 46 8.59 -14.31 3.52
#